data_AF-S4WYY8-F1
#
_entry.id   AF-S4WYY8-F1
#
_cell.length_a   1.000
_cell.length_b   1.000
_cell.length_c   1.000
_cell.angle_alpha   90.00
_cell.angle_beta   90.00
_cell.angle_gamma   90.00
#
_symmetry.space_group_name_H-M   'P 1'
#
loop_
_entity.id
_entity.type
_entity.pdbx_description
1 polymer ?
#
loop_
_entity_poly.entity_id
_entity_poly.type
_entity_poly.pdbx_seq_one_letter_code
_entity_poly.pdbx_strand_id
1 'polypeptide(L)'
;IFSLTIYSGIVLSCIFALLGYPMGVLYGETIYVSLFPLLGLCVLFYTITIVPQAILMKTMNFKIVNFLTIFSNIASGLVGVILAVSHFGVYSLIFSNIVKAMVLFVALYSKAKINFYWKVSKSSVGKIFEFSKFQFLFNFWNYFARNLDNLLIGR
;
A
#
# COMPACT_ATOMS: atom_id res chain seq x y z
N ILE A 1 14.65 -1.10 -10.58
CA ILE A 1 13.23 -1.43 -10.33
C ILE A 1 12.82 -0.91 -8.95
N PHE A 2 13.52 -1.28 -7.87
CA PHE A 2 13.20 -0.80 -6.52
C PHE A 2 13.11 0.73 -6.37
N SER A 3 14.06 1.48 -6.93
CA SER A 3 14.04 2.96 -6.87
C SER A 3 12.86 3.57 -7.62
N LEU A 4 12.44 2.97 -8.74
CA LEU A 4 11.23 3.38 -9.46
C LEU A 4 10.01 3.23 -8.56
N THR A 5 9.93 2.12 -7.80
CA THR A 5 8.84 1.86 -6.85
C THR A 5 8.80 2.86 -5.70
N ILE A 6 9.97 3.32 -5.23
CA ILE A 6 10.05 4.39 -4.23
C ILE A 6 9.54 5.71 -4.81
N TYR A 7 10.01 6.11 -5.99
CA TYR A 7 9.55 7.34 -6.63
C TYR A 7 8.04 7.30 -6.93
N SER A 8 7.54 6.18 -7.47
CA SER A 8 6.11 6.02 -7.71
C SER A 8 5.30 6.02 -6.41
N GLY A 9 5.82 5.40 -5.35
CA GLY A 9 5.18 5.39 -4.04
C GLY A 9 5.04 6.79 -3.44
N ILE A 10 6.09 7.62 -3.54
CA ILE A 10 6.06 9.02 -3.08
C ILE A 10 5.04 9.81 -3.90
N VAL A 11 5.10 9.71 -5.24
CA VAL A 11 4.17 10.43 -6.12
C VAL A 11 2.72 10.03 -5.82
N LEU A 12 2.43 8.73 -5.73
CA LEU A 12 1.10 8.22 -5.40
C LEU A 12 0.64 8.65 -4.00
N SER A 13 1.53 8.61 -3.01
CA SER A 13 1.25 9.07 -1.64
C SER A 13 0.88 10.55 -1.60
N CYS A 14 1.63 11.40 -2.30
CA CYS A 14 1.35 12.83 -2.40
C CYS A 14 0.02 13.09 -3.12
N ILE A 15 -0.23 12.44 -4.26
CA ILE A 15 -1.51 12.54 -4.97
C ILE A 15 -2.64 12.13 -4.04
N PHE A 16 -2.51 11.02 -3.33
CA PHE A 16 -3.52 10.53 -2.40
C PHE A 16 -3.77 11.54 -1.27
N ALA A 17 -2.73 12.10 -0.67
CA ALA A 17 -2.88 13.11 0.38
C ALA A 17 -3.64 14.35 -0.12
N LEU A 18 -3.39 14.80 -1.35
CA LEU A 18 -4.07 15.95 -1.96
C LEU A 18 -5.56 15.70 -2.24
N LEU A 19 -5.96 14.44 -2.44
CA LEU A 19 -7.37 14.07 -2.61
C LEU A 19 -8.21 14.21 -1.34
N GLY A 20 -7.59 14.44 -0.18
CA GLY A 20 -8.32 14.68 1.08
C GLY A 20 -9.22 15.90 1.04
N TYR A 21 -8.77 16.99 0.40
CA TYR A 21 -9.55 18.21 0.27
C TYR A 21 -10.82 18.05 -0.57
N PRO A 22 -10.77 17.58 -1.84
CA PRO A 22 -11.97 17.38 -2.63
C PRO A 22 -12.92 16.36 -1.99
N MET A 23 -12.39 15.34 -1.31
CA MET A 23 -13.22 14.36 -0.59
C MET A 23 -13.93 14.97 0.62
N GLY A 24 -13.25 15.85 1.38
CA GLY A 24 -13.89 16.58 2.47
C GLY A 24 -15.04 17.48 1.99
N VAL A 25 -14.90 18.11 0.82
CA VAL A 25 -15.96 18.92 0.20
C VAL A 25 -17.12 18.06 -0.30
N LEU A 26 -16.83 16.93 -0.95
CA LEU A 26 -17.86 16.04 -1.50
C LEU A 26 -18.73 15.40 -0.42
N TYR A 27 -18.14 15.01 0.70
CA TYR A 27 -18.84 14.33 1.80
C TYR A 27 -19.26 15.27 2.95
N GLY A 28 -18.88 16.55 2.91
CA GLY A 28 -19.25 17.53 3.93
C GLY A 28 -18.55 17.35 5.29
N GLU A 29 -17.49 16.55 5.34
CA GLU A 29 -16.82 16.11 6.58
C GLU A 29 -15.34 16.46 6.52
N THR A 30 -14.88 17.31 7.45
CA THR A 30 -13.48 17.79 7.46
C THR A 30 -12.49 16.71 7.89
N ILE A 31 -12.98 15.61 8.48
CA ILE A 31 -12.13 14.50 8.93
C ILE A 31 -11.29 13.93 7.77
N TYR A 32 -11.84 13.87 6.56
CA TYR A 32 -11.15 13.32 5.38
C TYR A 32 -9.87 14.08 5.03
N VAL A 33 -9.81 15.39 5.29
CA VAL A 33 -8.60 16.20 5.06
C VAL A 33 -7.44 15.73 5.93
N SER A 34 -7.73 15.26 7.15
CA SER A 34 -6.73 14.73 8.07
C SER A 34 -6.44 13.24 7.84
N LEU A 35 -7.42 12.45 7.37
CA LEU A 35 -7.23 11.01 7.15
C LEU A 35 -6.43 10.69 5.89
N PHE A 36 -6.62 11.44 4.80
CA PHE A 36 -6.01 11.13 3.51
C PHE A 36 -4.47 11.21 3.53
N PRO A 37 -3.82 12.20 4.20
CA PRO A 37 -2.37 12.17 4.36
C PRO A 37 -1.86 10.94 5.12
N LEU A 38 -2.56 10.49 6.16
CA LEU A 38 -2.22 9.27 6.92
C LEU A 38 -2.36 8.02 6.05
N LEU A 39 -3.44 7.92 5.28
CA LEU A 39 -3.62 6.84 4.31
C LEU A 39 -2.59 6.92 3.16
N GLY A 40 -2.15 8.13 2.80
CA GLY A 40 -1.05 8.35 1.89
C GLY A 40 0.24 7.65 2.36
N LEU A 41 0.52 7.64 3.66
CA LEU A 41 1.64 6.87 4.22
C LEU A 41 1.44 5.37 4.02
N CYS A 42 0.22 4.84 4.21
CA CYS A 42 -0.07 3.44 3.89
C CYS A 42 0.23 3.14 2.42
N VAL A 43 -0.24 3.99 1.50
CA VAL A 43 0.01 3.84 0.05
C VAL A 43 1.50 3.81 -0.25
N LEU A 44 2.28 4.68 0.38
CA LEU A 44 3.74 4.70 0.25
C LEU A 44 4.34 3.34 0.66
N PHE A 45 4.09 2.89 1.89
CA PHE A 45 4.67 1.66 2.44
C PHE A 45 4.22 0.41 1.68
N TYR A 46 2.96 0.33 1.28
CA TYR A 46 2.48 -0.78 0.46
C TYR A 46 3.15 -0.79 -0.91
N THR A 47 3.31 0.37 -1.55
CA THR A 47 3.95 0.46 -2.86
C THR A 47 5.40 -0.02 -2.79
N ILE A 48 6.19 0.50 -1.85
CA ILE A 48 7.61 0.13 -1.72
C ILE A 48 7.81 -1.33 -1.28
N THR A 49 6.82 -1.95 -0.67
CA THR A 49 6.84 -3.37 -0.27
C THR A 49 6.73 -4.33 -1.46
N ILE A 50 6.15 -3.90 -2.59
CA ILE A 50 5.89 -4.75 -3.76
C ILE A 50 7.17 -5.44 -4.25
N VAL A 51 8.29 -4.71 -4.35
CA VAL A 51 9.54 -5.26 -4.89
C VAL A 51 10.24 -6.24 -3.92
N PRO A 52 10.45 -5.92 -2.62
CA PRO A 52 10.90 -6.90 -1.64
C PRO A 52 10.07 -8.17 -1.62
N GLN A 53 8.75 -8.05 -1.64
CA GLN A 53 7.86 -9.20 -1.65
C GLN A 53 8.02 -10.02 -2.92
N ALA A 54 8.00 -9.37 -4.10
CA ALA A 54 8.13 -10.04 -5.39
C ALA A 54 9.46 -10.79 -5.54
N ILE A 55 10.56 -10.23 -5.00
CA ILE A 55 11.86 -10.91 -5.01
C ILE A 55 11.80 -12.19 -4.18
N LEU A 56 11.28 -12.14 -2.95
CA LEU A 56 11.18 -13.32 -2.09
C LEU A 56 10.21 -14.37 -2.66
N MET A 57 9.11 -13.93 -3.28
CA MET A 57 8.18 -14.83 -3.99
C MET A 57 8.86 -15.49 -5.19
N LYS A 58 9.64 -14.74 -5.99
CA LYS A 58 10.39 -15.27 -7.13
C LYS A 58 11.47 -16.27 -6.70
N THR A 59 12.08 -16.09 -5.53
CA THR A 59 13.06 -17.04 -4.96
C THR A 59 12.39 -18.19 -4.20
N MET A 60 11.08 -18.39 -4.33
CA MET A 60 10.31 -19.47 -3.67
C MET A 60 10.34 -19.43 -2.13
N ASN A 61 10.64 -18.26 -1.54
CA ASN A 61 10.68 -18.06 -0.08
C ASN A 61 9.29 -17.76 0.51
N PHE A 62 8.26 -18.50 0.08
CA PHE A 62 6.87 -18.25 0.47
C PHE A 62 6.65 -18.35 1.98
N LYS A 63 7.32 -19.30 2.64
CA LYS A 63 7.25 -19.47 4.10
C LYS A 63 7.68 -18.19 4.83
N ILE A 64 8.75 -17.54 4.36
CA ILE A 64 9.24 -16.29 4.94
C ILE A 64 8.22 -15.17 4.71
N VAL A 65 7.73 -15.00 3.48
CA VAL A 65 6.73 -13.97 3.16
C VAL A 65 5.47 -14.14 4.00
N ASN A 66 4.96 -15.36 4.12
CA ASN A 66 3.75 -15.65 4.89
C ASN A 66 3.95 -15.43 6.39
N PHE A 67 5.08 -15.89 6.95
CA PHE A 67 5.39 -15.67 8.36
C PHE A 67 5.50 -14.18 8.69
N LEU A 68 6.21 -13.40 7.87
CA LEU A 68 6.33 -11.95 8.06
C LEU A 68 4.99 -11.24 7.91
N THR A 69 4.11 -11.73 7.02
CA THR A 69 2.75 -11.21 6.86
C THR A 69 1.90 -11.46 8.10
N ILE A 70 1.94 -12.68 8.65
CA ILE A 70 1.23 -13.03 9.89
C ILE A 70 1.75 -12.19 11.05
N PHE A 71 3.08 -12.08 11.21
CA PHE A 71 3.69 -11.25 12.23
C PHE A 71 3.23 -9.78 12.14
N SER A 72 3.24 -9.22 10.92
CA SER A 72 2.81 -7.84 10.68
C SER A 72 1.32 -7.64 11.00
N ASN A 73 0.47 -8.63 10.68
CA ASN A 73 -0.96 -8.60 11.02
C ASN A 73 -1.19 -8.64 12.54
N ILE A 74 -0.45 -9.46 13.27
CA ILE A 74 -0.55 -9.54 14.73
C ILE A 74 -0.10 -8.21 15.35
N ALA A 75 1.06 -7.68 14.93
CA ALA A 75 1.56 -6.40 15.40
C ALA A 75 0.57 -5.25 15.14
N SER A 76 0.01 -5.18 13.94
CA SER A 76 -1.01 -4.18 13.62
C SER A 76 -2.31 -4.37 14.39
N GLY A 77 -2.73 -5.62 14.61
CA GLY A 77 -3.94 -5.95 15.35
C GLY A 77 -3.84 -5.50 16.80
N LEU A 78 -2.70 -5.76 17.45
CA LEU A 78 -2.42 -5.30 18.81
C LEU A 78 -2.49 -3.77 18.91
N VAL A 79 -1.82 -3.05 18.00
CA VAL A 79 -1.87 -1.57 17.97
C VAL A 79 -3.30 -1.07 17.75
N GLY A 80 -4.04 -1.69 16.83
CA GLY A 80 -5.43 -1.34 16.55
C GLY A 80 -6.34 -1.50 17.77
N VAL A 81 -6.24 -2.63 18.47
CA VAL A 81 -7.03 -2.92 19.68
C VAL A 81 -6.70 -1.95 20.81
N ILE A 82 -5.40 -1.69 21.05
CA ILE A 82 -4.97 -0.74 22.09
C ILE A 82 -5.54 0.67 21.81
N LEU A 83 -5.45 1.14 20.57
CA LEU A 83 -5.97 2.45 20.20
C LEU A 83 -7.51 2.52 20.22
N ALA A 84 -8.19 1.44 19.82
CA ALA A 84 -9.64 1.37 19.86
C ALA A 84 -10.18 1.44 21.29
N VAL A 85 -9.57 0.71 22.23
CA VAL A 85 -9.92 0.77 23.66
C VAL A 85 -9.55 2.14 24.26
N SER A 86 -8.53 2.81 23.71
CA SER A 86 -8.17 4.19 24.10
C SER A 86 -9.06 5.27 23.48
N HIS A 87 -10.21 4.90 22.88
CA HIS A 87 -11.17 5.82 22.26
C HIS A 87 -10.66 6.63 21.06
N PHE A 88 -9.68 6.14 20.29
CA PHE A 88 -9.18 6.83 19.08
C PHE A 88 -10.11 6.75 17.86
N GLY A 89 -11.23 6.01 17.94
CA GLY A 89 -12.21 5.90 16.86
C GLY A 89 -11.58 5.42 15.54
N VAL A 90 -11.88 6.10 14.42
CA VAL A 90 -11.39 5.75 13.07
C VAL A 90 -9.85 5.75 12.97
N TYR A 91 -9.17 6.59 13.76
CA TYR A 91 -7.71 6.67 13.75
C TYR A 91 -7.06 5.35 14.21
N SER A 92 -7.72 4.56 15.07
CA SER A 92 -7.22 3.26 15.50
C SER A 92 -6.95 2.31 14.31
N LEU A 93 -7.88 2.27 13.35
CA LEU A 93 -7.77 1.43 12.16
C LEU A 93 -6.72 1.97 11.18
N ILE A 94 -6.62 3.28 11.04
CA ILE A 94 -5.63 3.92 10.16
C ILE A 94 -4.22 3.66 10.68
N PHE A 95 -3.96 3.91 11.97
CA PHE A 95 -2.67 3.62 12.56
C PHE A 95 -2.35 2.13 12.55
N SER A 96 -3.33 1.26 12.77
CA SER A 96 -3.16 -0.19 12.59
C SER A 96 -2.66 -0.53 11.18
N ASN A 97 -3.28 0.03 10.14
CA ASN A 97 -2.85 -0.17 8.75
C ASN A 97 -1.45 0.40 8.46
N ILE A 98 -1.12 1.58 8.99
CA ILE A 98 0.23 2.16 8.84
C ILE A 98 1.27 1.24 9.46
N VAL A 99 1.04 0.78 10.69
CA VAL A 99 1.93 -0.15 11.40
C VAL A 99 2.08 -1.44 10.61
N LYS A 100 0.98 -2.01 10.11
CA LYS A 100 1.04 -3.22 9.25
C LYS A 100 1.95 -3.00 8.05
N ALA A 101 1.74 -1.91 7.31
CA ALA A 101 2.48 -1.63 6.10
C ALA A 101 3.97 -1.37 6.40
N MET A 102 4.28 -0.63 7.47
CA MET A 102 5.64 -0.36 7.92
C MET A 102 6.37 -1.62 8.37
N VAL A 103 5.77 -2.40 9.27
CA VAL A 103 6.38 -3.63 9.81
C VAL A 103 6.63 -4.63 8.68
N LEU A 104 5.66 -4.80 7.78
CA LEU A 104 5.79 -5.69 6.64
C LEU A 104 6.90 -5.23 5.69
N PHE A 105 6.95 -3.93 5.37
CA PHE A 105 8.01 -3.36 4.55
C PHE A 105 9.39 -3.63 5.14
N VAL A 106 9.62 -3.22 6.39
CA VAL A 106 10.91 -3.32 7.06
C VAL A 106 11.35 -4.79 7.15
N ALA A 107 10.42 -5.68 7.53
CA ALA A 107 10.71 -7.10 7.64
C ALA A 107 11.08 -7.72 6.29
N LEU A 108 10.31 -7.47 5.23
CA LEU A 108 10.59 -8.01 3.91
C LEU A 108 11.87 -7.40 3.31
N TYR A 109 12.07 -6.10 3.47
CA TYR A 109 13.27 -5.41 3.00
C TYR A 109 14.54 -6.00 3.63
N SER A 110 14.51 -6.28 4.94
CA SER A 110 15.64 -6.92 5.65
C SER A 110 15.99 -8.31 5.10
N LYS A 111 15.01 -9.06 4.59
CA LYS A 111 15.21 -10.42 4.06
C LYS A 111 15.52 -10.44 2.57
N ALA A 112 15.01 -9.48 1.81
CA ALA A 112 15.17 -9.43 0.36
C ALA A 112 16.59 -9.01 -0.09
N LYS A 113 17.44 -8.51 0.82
CA LYS A 113 18.82 -8.08 0.56
C LYS A 113 18.94 -7.17 -0.69
N ILE A 114 18.09 -6.15 -0.76
CA ILE A 114 18.03 -5.25 -1.92
C ILE A 114 18.99 -4.08 -1.71
N ASN A 115 19.83 -3.81 -2.71
CA ASN A 115 20.62 -2.59 -2.76
C ASN A 115 19.82 -1.46 -3.43
N PHE A 116 19.70 -0.32 -2.74
CA PHE A 116 19.12 0.88 -3.32
C PHE A 116 20.15 1.57 -4.22
N TYR A 117 19.72 1.94 -5.44
CA TYR A 117 20.53 2.71 -6.38
C TYR A 117 19.76 3.95 -6.81
N TRP A 118 20.40 5.12 -6.85
CA TRP A 118 19.71 6.36 -7.22
C TRP A 118 19.30 6.42 -8.70
N LYS A 119 19.95 5.63 -9.57
CA LYS A 119 19.69 5.64 -11.01
C LYS A 119 18.61 4.62 -11.39
N VAL A 120 17.57 5.08 -12.07
CA VAL A 120 16.56 4.23 -12.71
C VAL A 120 17.05 3.84 -14.10
N SER A 121 17.27 2.54 -14.34
CA SER A 121 17.62 2.05 -15.68
C SER A 121 16.38 2.01 -16.58
N LYS A 122 16.36 2.84 -17.64
CA LYS A 122 15.30 2.82 -18.66
C LYS A 122 15.12 1.43 -19.30
N SER A 123 16.21 0.69 -19.48
CA SER A 123 16.19 -0.68 -20.00
C SER A 123 15.42 -1.65 -19.08
N SER A 124 15.58 -1.52 -17.77
CA SER A 124 14.83 -2.35 -16.81
C SER A 124 13.34 -2.00 -16.77
N VAL A 125 12.98 -0.73 -16.98
CA VAL A 125 11.58 -0.29 -17.04
C VAL A 125 10.91 -0.87 -18.28
N GLY A 126 11.52 -0.75 -19.46
CA GLY A 126 10.97 -1.28 -20.71
C GLY A 126 10.66 -2.78 -20.64
N LYS A 127 11.52 -3.58 -19.99
CA LYS A 127 11.33 -5.03 -19.83
C LYS A 127 10.10 -5.43 -19.02
N ILE A 128 9.68 -4.60 -18.06
CA ILE A 128 8.54 -4.90 -17.18
C ILE A 128 7.30 -4.10 -17.54
N PHE A 129 7.41 -3.08 -18.39
CA PHE A 129 6.34 -2.13 -18.64
C PHE A 129 5.10 -2.77 -19.24
N GLU A 130 5.24 -3.60 -20.28
CA GLU A 130 4.09 -4.29 -20.87
C GLU A 130 3.39 -5.19 -19.85
N PHE A 131 4.16 -6.01 -19.11
CA PHE A 131 3.62 -6.86 -18.06
C PHE A 131 2.89 -6.04 -16.99
N SER A 132 3.49 -4.96 -16.49
CA SER A 132 2.88 -4.08 -15.49
C SER A 132 1.64 -3.36 -16.03
N LYS A 133 1.63 -2.94 -17.30
CA LYS A 133 0.47 -2.32 -17.95
C LYS A 133 -0.70 -3.30 -18.06
N PHE A 134 -0.45 -4.51 -18.53
CA PHE A 134 -1.48 -5.55 -18.60
C PHE A 134 -2.00 -5.90 -17.21
N GLN A 135 -1.11 -6.08 -16.22
CA GLN A 135 -1.51 -6.36 -14.85
C GLN A 135 -2.35 -5.22 -14.26
N PHE A 136 -1.97 -3.97 -14.48
CA PHE A 136 -2.74 -2.81 -14.02
C PHE A 136 -4.14 -2.79 -14.65
N LEU A 137 -4.24 -2.88 -15.98
CA LEU A 137 -5.52 -2.85 -16.69
C LEU A 137 -6.41 -4.03 -16.29
N PHE A 138 -5.84 -5.21 -16.10
CA PHE A 138 -6.57 -6.38 -15.64
C PHE A 138 -7.13 -6.19 -14.23
N ASN A 139 -6.32 -5.69 -13.28
CA ASN A 139 -6.80 -5.40 -11.93
C ASN A 139 -7.83 -4.28 -11.89
N PHE A 140 -7.66 -3.25 -12.71
CA PHE A 140 -8.63 -2.17 -12.88
C PHE A 140 -9.96 -2.71 -13.39
N TRP A 141 -9.95 -3.49 -14.47
CA TRP A 141 -11.15 -4.11 -15.03
C TRP A 141 -11.82 -5.05 -14.02
N ASN A 142 -11.04 -5.90 -13.34
CA ASN A 142 -11.56 -6.84 -12.35
C ASN A 142 -12.19 -6.12 -11.15
N TYR A 143 -11.65 -4.97 -10.74
CA TYR A 143 -12.27 -4.15 -9.71
C TYR A 143 -13.67 -3.69 -10.13
N PHE A 144 -13.83 -3.18 -11.35
CA PHE A 144 -15.16 -2.80 -11.85
C PHE A 144 -16.07 -4.02 -12.00
N ALA A 145 -15.60 -5.10 -12.62
CA ALA A 145 -16.41 -6.31 -12.81
C ALA A 145 -16.98 -6.89 -11.50
N ARG A 146 -16.23 -6.78 -10.39
CA ARG A 146 -16.65 -7.28 -9.08
C ARG A 146 -17.50 -6.30 -8.26
N ASN A 147 -17.44 -5.00 -8.57
CA ASN A 147 -18.13 -3.95 -7.81
C ASN A 147 -19.21 -3.23 -8.62
N LEU A 148 -19.40 -3.58 -9.89
CA LEU A 148 -20.41 -2.97 -10.76
C LEU A 148 -21.81 -3.23 -10.21
N ASP A 149 -22.05 -4.40 -9.63
CA ASP A 149 -23.34 -4.71 -9.00
C ASP A 149 -23.65 -3.75 -7.83
N ASN A 150 -22.66 -3.45 -6.99
CA ASN A 150 -22.81 -2.46 -5.90
C ASN A 150 -23.08 -1.05 -6.46
N LEU A 151 -22.37 -0.67 -7.53
CA LEU A 151 -22.56 0.61 -8.21
C LEU A 151 -23.97 0.74 -8.81
N LEU A 152 -24.49 -0.33 -9.42
CA LEU A 152 -25.80 -0.36 -10.08
C LEU A 152 -26.96 -0.42 -9.09
N ILE A 153 -26.79 -1.08 -7.95
CA ILE A 153 -27.82 -1.17 -6.90
C ILE A 153 -27.84 0.12 -6.05
N GLY A 154 -26.85 1.00 -6.21
CA GLY A 154 -26.79 2.31 -5.54
C GLY A 154 -26.39 2.23 -4.07
N ARG A 155 -25.69 1.15 -3.67
CA ARG A 155 -25.10 0.95 -2.34
C ARG A 155 -23.71 0.36 -2.44
#